data_AF-A0A7W0IUZ4-F1
#
_entry.id   AF-A0A7W0IUZ4-F1
#
_cell.length_a   1.000
_cell.length_b   1.000
_cell.length_c   1.000
_cell.angle_alpha   90.00
_cell.angle_beta   90.00
_cell.angle_gamma   90.00
#
_symmetry.space_group_name_H-M   'P 1'
#
loop_
_entity.id
_entity.type
_entity.pdbx_description
1 polymer ?
#
loop_
_entity_poly.entity_id
_entity_poly.type
_entity_poly.pdbx_seq_one_letter_code
_entity_poly.pdbx_strand_id
1 'polypeptide(L)'
;MTGCATPLMNAAISNDIKKMETLLNEGVDIDESVVGNTALSIAVLKGSLETVRFLLDKGADVNKTSNGWKPIHLAVLNGNARIVKLLLDKGADVTAISPLNTPLGMGNKTPLRMAEEKGYSVIARMLREAEQKEYKNLYAKETKESDQKSEKIPRRETSKPTIVKSDVDELPQVQAKPNKNAYAIVIGIEEYRQKLPKADYADNDARIMAEYLTKVMGYPEENVVTLTGEHAAKSDFQKYIEKWLSNNVEKDSSVFVYYSGHGAPNPKTGDAYLVPYDGDPSFIEETGYPLKRLYAKLDKLPAREIIVILDSCFSGAGGRSVLAKGARPLVMNMDKQVFHSDRIAILSASSGSQISSTHDKEGHGLFTYF
;
A
#
# COMPACT_ATOMS: atom_id res chain seq x y z
N MET A 1 -17.94 36.90 27.01
CA MET A 1 -18.39 35.61 26.43
C MET A 1 -17.67 34.48 27.15
N THR A 2 -18.27 33.96 28.23
CA THR A 2 -17.67 32.94 29.13
C THR A 2 -18.48 31.65 29.09
N GLY A 3 -18.86 31.18 27.89
CA GLY A 3 -19.85 30.11 27.73
C GLY A 3 -19.50 28.97 26.77
N CYS A 4 -18.23 28.78 26.40
CA CYS A 4 -17.84 27.79 25.36
C CYS A 4 -16.98 26.62 25.85
N ALA A 5 -16.88 26.39 27.16
CA ALA A 5 -16.08 25.28 27.73
C ALA A 5 -16.82 24.62 28.90
N THR A 6 -16.78 23.28 28.97
CA THR A 6 -17.39 22.52 30.07
C THR A 6 -16.63 22.78 31.38
N PRO A 7 -17.22 22.51 32.56
CA PRO A 7 -16.51 22.58 33.83
C PRO A 7 -15.23 21.74 33.83
N LEU A 8 -15.26 20.56 33.19
CA LEU A 8 -14.11 19.68 33.05
C LEU A 8 -13.03 20.28 32.13
N MET A 9 -13.40 20.90 31.01
CA MET A 9 -12.47 21.62 30.15
C MET A 9 -11.79 22.78 30.88
N ASN A 10 -12.54 23.57 31.66
CA ASN A 10 -11.97 24.67 32.43
C ASN A 10 -10.97 24.16 33.49
N ALA A 11 -11.27 23.05 34.16
CA ALA A 11 -10.34 22.42 35.08
C ALA A 11 -9.08 21.88 34.36
N ALA A 12 -9.22 21.32 33.15
CA ALA A 12 -8.08 20.92 32.32
C ALA A 12 -7.23 22.11 31.84
N ILE A 13 -7.85 23.26 31.50
CA ILE A 13 -7.15 24.51 31.16
C ILE A 13 -6.28 24.99 32.32
N SER A 14 -6.80 24.89 33.56
CA SER A 14 -6.10 25.29 34.78
C SER A 14 -5.18 24.22 35.36
N ASN A 15 -5.08 23.03 34.75
CA ASN A 15 -4.33 21.88 35.26
C ASN A 15 -4.75 21.47 36.69
N ASP A 16 -6.03 21.66 37.05
CA ASP A 16 -6.58 21.37 38.37
C ASP A 16 -7.09 19.91 38.41
N ILE A 17 -6.16 18.98 38.64
CA ILE A 17 -6.44 17.54 38.70
C ILE A 17 -7.50 17.21 39.75
N LYS A 18 -7.46 17.86 40.93
CA LYS A 18 -8.41 17.60 42.02
C LYS A 18 -9.83 17.96 41.59
N LYS A 19 -9.99 19.12 40.96
CA LYS A 19 -11.30 19.54 40.44
C LYS A 19 -11.79 18.64 39.32
N MET A 20 -10.91 18.20 38.42
CA MET A 20 -11.28 17.21 37.39
C MET A 20 -11.74 15.89 38.02
N GLU A 21 -11.06 15.41 39.07
CA GLU A 21 -11.46 14.21 39.79
C GLU A 21 -12.84 14.34 40.43
N THR A 22 -13.12 15.45 41.12
CA THR A 22 -14.45 15.71 41.69
C THR A 22 -15.54 15.70 40.61
N LEU A 23 -15.32 16.42 39.51
CA LEU A 23 -16.29 16.52 38.41
C LEU A 23 -16.58 15.15 37.75
N LEU A 24 -15.56 14.32 37.56
CA LEU A 24 -15.74 12.98 37.00
C LEU A 24 -16.50 12.06 37.97
N ASN A 25 -16.27 12.20 39.28
CA ASN A 25 -17.02 11.46 40.30
C ASN A 25 -18.49 11.90 40.38
N GLU A 26 -18.81 13.14 40.01
CA GLU A 26 -20.18 13.66 39.89
C GLU A 26 -20.88 13.20 38.60
N GLY A 27 -20.20 12.43 37.74
CA GLY A 27 -20.76 11.86 36.52
C GLY A 27 -20.67 12.76 35.29
N VAL A 28 -19.79 13.77 35.29
CA VAL A 28 -19.51 14.56 34.08
C VAL A 28 -18.90 13.66 33.01
N ASP A 29 -19.39 13.77 31.78
CA ASP A 29 -18.85 13.04 30.63
C ASP A 29 -17.42 13.51 30.31
N ILE A 30 -16.47 12.59 30.37
CA ILE A 30 -15.04 12.84 30.15
C ILE A 30 -14.71 13.23 28.70
N ASP A 31 -15.52 12.77 27.75
CA ASP A 31 -15.35 13.00 26.31
C ASP A 31 -16.34 14.05 25.76
N GLU A 32 -17.03 14.78 26.66
CA GLU A 32 -17.93 15.86 26.27
C GLU A 32 -17.18 16.85 25.38
N SER A 33 -17.78 17.17 24.23
CA SER A 33 -17.18 18.07 23.25
C SER A 33 -18.00 19.33 23.06
N VAL A 34 -17.36 20.49 23.25
CA VAL A 34 -17.95 21.82 23.13
C VAL A 34 -17.05 22.66 22.24
N VAL A 35 -17.65 23.27 21.20
CA VAL A 35 -16.94 23.98 20.11
C VAL A 35 -15.80 23.12 19.52
N GLY A 36 -16.05 21.81 19.40
CA GLY A 36 -15.10 20.85 18.84
C GLY A 36 -13.84 20.63 19.67
N ASN A 37 -13.81 21.01 20.95
CA ASN A 37 -12.73 20.67 21.88
C ASN A 37 -13.19 19.62 22.90
N THR A 38 -12.27 18.81 23.40
CA THR A 38 -12.46 17.91 24.55
C THR A 38 -11.48 18.31 25.66
N ALA A 39 -11.71 17.86 26.89
CA ALA A 39 -10.73 18.08 27.97
C ALA A 39 -9.35 17.52 27.59
N LEU A 40 -9.32 16.35 26.93
CA LEU A 40 -8.09 15.71 26.45
C LEU A 40 -7.39 16.54 25.35
N SER A 41 -8.12 17.05 24.36
CA SER A 41 -7.49 17.83 23.28
C SER A 41 -6.89 19.15 23.79
N ILE A 42 -7.55 19.80 24.75
CA ILE A 42 -7.04 20.99 25.44
C ILE A 42 -5.74 20.66 26.19
N ALA A 43 -5.74 19.57 26.96
CA ALA A 43 -4.56 19.16 27.73
C ALA A 43 -3.35 18.87 26.83
N VAL A 44 -3.58 18.21 25.68
CA VAL A 44 -2.54 17.95 24.68
C VAL A 44 -2.04 19.25 24.04
N LEU A 45 -2.95 20.17 23.67
CA LEU A 45 -2.59 21.47 23.11
C LEU A 45 -1.76 22.32 24.08
N LYS A 46 -2.06 22.25 25.37
CA LYS A 46 -1.29 22.92 26.44
C LYS A 46 0.03 22.23 26.77
N GLY A 47 0.23 21.00 26.31
CA GLY A 47 1.44 20.23 26.62
C GLY A 47 1.47 19.68 28.05
N SER A 48 0.34 19.67 28.75
CA SER A 48 0.23 19.26 30.15
C SER A 48 0.23 17.74 30.29
N LEU A 49 1.42 17.12 30.33
CA LEU A 49 1.60 15.67 30.39
C LEU A 49 0.83 15.01 31.56
N GLU A 50 0.79 15.66 32.73
CA GLU A 50 0.10 15.16 33.92
C GLU A 50 -1.42 15.11 33.72
N THR A 51 -2.02 16.19 33.19
CA THR A 51 -3.45 16.22 32.85
C THR A 51 -3.79 15.23 31.74
N VAL A 52 -2.95 15.10 30.70
CA VAL A 52 -3.17 14.10 29.63
C VAL A 52 -3.17 12.68 30.22
N ARG A 53 -2.21 12.37 31.09
CA ARG A 53 -2.14 11.07 31.79
C ARG A 53 -3.39 10.83 32.62
N PHE A 54 -3.77 11.79 33.45
CA PHE A 54 -4.94 11.68 34.32
C PHE A 54 -6.22 11.40 33.53
N LEU A 55 -6.48 12.16 32.47
CA LEU A 55 -7.68 11.99 31.64
C LEU A 55 -7.71 10.62 30.95
N LEU A 56 -6.58 10.16 30.40
CA LEU A 56 -6.48 8.83 29.78
C LEU A 56 -6.60 7.69 30.80
N ASP A 57 -6.13 7.90 32.04
CA ASP A 57 -6.28 6.92 33.12
C ASP A 57 -7.72 6.84 33.64
N LYS A 58 -8.49 7.94 33.55
CA LYS A 58 -9.93 7.98 33.86
C LYS A 58 -10.82 7.56 32.68
N GLY A 59 -10.23 7.12 31.56
CA GLY A 59 -10.95 6.50 30.45
C GLY A 59 -11.35 7.44 29.31
N ALA A 60 -10.75 8.62 29.19
CA ALA A 60 -10.95 9.49 28.02
C ALA A 60 -10.56 8.74 26.73
N ASP A 61 -11.39 8.88 25.68
CA ASP A 61 -11.11 8.27 24.39
C ASP A 61 -9.88 8.92 23.73
N VAL A 62 -8.79 8.15 23.70
CA VAL A 62 -7.49 8.52 23.11
C VAL A 62 -7.59 8.94 21.63
N ASN A 63 -8.66 8.53 20.95
CA ASN A 63 -8.90 8.74 19.52
C ASN A 63 -10.03 9.74 19.22
N LYS A 64 -10.65 10.32 20.25
CA LYS A 64 -11.74 11.29 20.13
C LYS A 64 -11.27 12.54 19.40
N THR A 65 -11.89 12.83 18.27
CA THR A 65 -11.49 13.96 17.42
C THR A 65 -11.96 15.30 17.99
N SER A 66 -11.08 16.29 17.93
CA SER A 66 -11.34 17.69 18.24
C SER A 66 -11.13 18.53 16.98
N ASN A 67 -12.19 19.12 16.43
CA ASN A 67 -12.18 19.81 15.13
C ASN A 67 -11.53 18.96 14.01
N GLY A 68 -11.82 17.66 14.00
CA GLY A 68 -11.25 16.69 13.07
C GLY A 68 -9.83 16.20 13.43
N TRP A 69 -9.15 16.85 14.37
CA TRP A 69 -7.82 16.42 14.82
C TRP A 69 -7.91 15.39 15.94
N LYS A 70 -7.25 14.25 15.77
CA LYS A 70 -7.03 13.31 16.89
C LYS A 70 -5.96 13.85 17.86
N PRO A 71 -6.00 13.48 19.15
CA PRO A 71 -5.01 13.88 20.15
C PRO A 71 -3.56 13.63 19.70
N ILE A 72 -3.29 12.53 19.00
CA ILE A 72 -1.94 12.22 18.52
C ILE A 72 -1.42 13.22 17.47
N HIS A 73 -2.29 13.73 16.60
CA HIS A 73 -1.89 14.77 15.65
C HIS A 73 -1.54 16.08 16.36
N LEU A 74 -2.32 16.46 17.38
CA LEU A 74 -2.07 17.66 18.18
C LEU A 74 -0.75 17.54 18.95
N ALA A 75 -0.44 16.36 19.48
CA ALA A 75 0.83 16.09 20.16
C ALA A 75 2.04 16.19 19.22
N VAL A 76 1.90 15.68 17.98
CA VAL A 76 2.93 15.81 16.93
C VAL A 76 3.08 17.25 16.47
N LEU A 77 1.98 17.98 16.28
CA LEU A 77 1.99 19.40 15.91
C LEU A 77 2.79 20.24 16.91
N ASN A 78 2.63 19.94 18.20
CA ASN A 78 3.34 20.55 19.31
C ASN A 78 4.78 20.03 19.50
N GLY A 79 5.20 18.98 18.78
CA GLY A 79 6.53 18.38 18.92
C GLY A 79 6.78 17.71 20.27
N ASN A 80 5.73 17.36 21.03
CA ASN A 80 5.88 16.85 22.39
C ASN A 80 5.99 15.31 22.39
N ALA A 81 7.22 14.81 22.26
CA ALA A 81 7.50 13.37 22.22
C ALA A 81 7.01 12.59 23.45
N ARG A 82 6.95 13.22 24.64
CA ARG A 82 6.46 12.56 25.86
C ARG A 82 4.96 12.30 25.80
N ILE A 83 4.20 13.26 25.27
CA ILE A 83 2.75 13.10 25.05
C ILE A 83 2.49 12.12 23.92
N VAL A 84 3.25 12.18 22.81
CA VAL A 84 3.13 11.18 21.73
C VAL A 84 3.32 9.77 22.28
N LYS A 85 4.40 9.53 23.04
CA LYS A 85 4.64 8.22 23.65
C LYS A 85 3.47 7.76 24.54
N LEU A 86 2.96 8.66 25.39
CA LEU A 86 1.84 8.34 26.28
C LEU A 86 0.56 7.98 25.51
N LEU A 87 0.26 8.70 24.42
CA LEU A 87 -0.88 8.41 23.56
C LEU A 87 -0.73 7.06 22.85
N LEU A 88 0.48 6.73 22.37
CA LEU A 88 0.79 5.42 21.78
C LEU A 88 0.60 4.29 22.79
N ASP A 89 1.10 4.45 24.02
CA ASP A 89 0.94 3.47 25.10
C ASP A 89 -0.54 3.23 25.48
N LYS A 90 -1.42 4.21 25.17
CA LYS A 90 -2.87 4.14 25.39
C LYS A 90 -3.67 3.72 24.15
N GLY A 91 -3.01 3.32 23.05
CA GLY A 91 -3.70 2.81 21.86
C GLY A 91 -4.20 3.89 20.90
N ALA A 92 -3.51 5.03 20.82
CA ALA A 92 -3.77 6.02 19.79
C ALA A 92 -3.61 5.43 18.39
N ASP A 93 -4.58 5.72 17.52
CA ASP A 93 -4.56 5.40 16.09
C ASP A 93 -3.56 6.31 15.38
N VAL A 94 -2.47 5.69 14.94
CA VAL A 94 -1.36 6.37 14.24
C VAL A 94 -1.56 6.44 12.72
N THR A 95 -2.59 5.80 12.19
CA THR A 95 -2.85 5.70 10.74
C THR A 95 -3.85 6.75 10.25
N ALA A 96 -4.63 7.33 11.16
CA ALA A 96 -5.57 8.38 10.84
C ALA A 96 -4.91 9.62 10.22
N ILE A 97 -5.68 10.31 9.38
CA ILE A 97 -5.26 11.53 8.69
C ILE A 97 -5.76 12.78 9.41
N SER A 98 -4.94 13.83 9.42
CA SER A 98 -5.34 15.17 9.87
C SER A 98 -6.40 15.78 8.93
N PRO A 99 -7.29 16.66 9.43
CA PRO A 99 -8.35 17.26 8.63
C PRO A 99 -7.80 18.11 7.47
N LEU A 100 -8.50 18.12 6.34
CA LEU A 100 -8.07 18.69 5.04
C LEU A 100 -7.70 20.18 5.09
N ASN A 101 -8.40 20.98 5.90
CA ASN A 101 -8.29 22.43 5.87
C ASN A 101 -7.64 22.94 7.16
N THR A 102 -6.32 23.12 7.12
CA THR A 102 -5.55 23.67 8.24
C THR A 102 -4.96 25.01 7.81
N PRO A 103 -4.93 26.05 8.66
CA PRO A 103 -4.36 27.36 8.31
C PRO A 103 -2.88 27.33 7.88
N LEU A 104 -2.21 26.19 8.05
CA LEU A 104 -0.79 25.97 7.81
C LEU A 104 -0.49 25.05 6.62
N GLY A 105 -1.49 24.62 5.82
CA GLY A 105 -1.26 23.71 4.68
C GLY A 105 -0.80 22.30 5.07
N MET A 106 -1.07 21.87 6.31
CA MET A 106 -0.68 20.58 6.90
C MET A 106 -1.87 19.60 7.02
N GLY A 107 -2.90 19.74 6.17
CA GLY A 107 -4.03 18.82 6.14
C GLY A 107 -3.71 17.52 5.40
N ASN A 108 -4.49 16.47 5.65
CA ASN A 108 -4.36 15.15 5.02
C ASN A 108 -3.01 14.46 5.26
N LYS A 109 -2.50 14.54 6.49
CA LYS A 109 -1.21 13.93 6.88
C LYS A 109 -1.41 12.98 8.05
N THR A 110 -0.73 11.84 8.01
CA THR A 110 -0.59 10.98 9.18
C THR A 110 0.28 11.66 10.23
N PRO A 111 0.18 11.28 11.52
CA PRO A 111 1.10 11.71 12.56
C PRO A 111 2.57 11.52 12.16
N LEU A 112 2.92 10.41 11.50
CA LEU A 112 4.29 10.14 11.06
C LEU A 112 4.76 11.19 10.04
N ARG A 113 3.95 11.44 9.00
CA ARG A 113 4.27 12.42 7.96
C ARG A 113 4.43 13.82 8.53
N MET A 114 3.57 14.21 9.48
CA MET A 114 3.69 15.50 10.17
C MET A 114 5.00 15.61 10.96
N ALA A 115 5.43 14.52 11.61
CA ALA A 115 6.68 14.49 12.37
C ALA A 115 7.90 14.60 11.44
N GLU A 116 7.88 13.92 10.29
CA GLU A 116 8.97 13.95 9.31
C GLU A 116 9.15 15.33 8.68
N GLU A 117 8.07 15.97 8.24
CA GLU A 117 8.13 17.30 7.64
C GLU A 117 8.61 18.39 8.61
N LYS A 118 8.29 18.23 9.89
CA LYS A 118 8.78 19.11 10.96
C LYS A 118 10.19 18.76 11.44
N GLY A 119 10.78 17.68 10.94
CA GLY A 119 12.12 17.21 11.35
C GLY A 119 12.16 16.59 12.75
N TYR A 120 11.02 16.17 13.30
CA TYR A 120 10.93 15.54 14.63
C TYR A 120 11.32 14.07 14.59
N SER A 121 12.62 13.80 14.39
CA SER A 121 13.20 12.46 14.20
C SER A 121 12.83 11.46 15.31
N VAL A 122 12.84 11.89 16.58
CA VAL A 122 12.46 11.04 17.73
C VAL A 122 11.00 10.62 17.65
N ILE A 123 10.11 11.56 17.30
CA ILE A 123 8.68 11.31 17.17
C ILE A 123 8.40 10.41 15.96
N ALA A 124 9.04 10.68 14.82
CA ALA A 124 8.93 9.87 13.61
C ALA A 124 9.39 8.41 13.85
N ARG A 125 10.44 8.19 14.66
CA ARG A 125 10.84 6.84 15.05
C ARG A 125 9.77 6.15 15.91
N MET A 126 9.23 6.82 16.92
CA MET A 126 8.19 6.26 17.79
C MET A 126 6.94 5.84 17.00
N LEU A 127 6.53 6.67 16.03
CA LEU A 127 5.35 6.42 15.19
C LEU A 127 5.58 5.26 14.22
N ARG A 128 6.75 5.15 13.59
CA ARG A 128 7.11 3.98 12.77
C ARG A 128 7.09 2.67 13.55
N GLU A 129 7.62 2.67 14.78
CA GLU A 129 7.59 1.50 15.65
C GLU A 129 6.16 1.10 16.04
N ALA A 130 5.27 2.08 16.22
CA ALA A 130 3.86 1.83 16.52
C ALA A 130 3.10 1.24 15.33
N GLU A 131 3.27 1.80 14.12
CA GLU A 131 2.67 1.28 12.88
C GLU A 131 3.07 -0.19 12.63
N GLN A 132 4.34 -0.53 12.81
CA GLN A 132 4.84 -1.90 12.67
C GLN A 132 4.27 -2.86 13.72
N LYS A 133 4.05 -2.40 14.95
CA LYS A 133 3.46 -3.23 16.02
C LYS A 133 1.98 -3.48 15.76
N GLU A 134 1.24 -2.47 15.32
CA GLU A 134 -0.16 -2.60 14.95
C GLU A 134 -0.34 -3.60 13.79
N TYR A 135 0.51 -3.50 12.76
CA TYR A 135 0.60 -4.49 11.69
C TYR A 135 0.78 -5.90 12.24
N LYS A 136 1.82 -6.14 13.05
CA LYS A 136 2.10 -7.48 13.62
C LYS A 136 0.95 -8.02 14.49
N ASN A 137 0.28 -7.15 15.25
CA ASN A 137 -0.83 -7.54 16.12
C ASN A 137 -2.10 -7.91 15.33
N LEU A 138 -2.34 -7.28 14.18
CA LEU A 138 -3.46 -7.61 13.30
C LEU A 138 -3.33 -9.04 12.76
N TYR A 139 -2.16 -9.41 12.25
CA TYR A 139 -1.88 -10.75 11.74
C TYR A 139 -1.72 -11.81 12.85
N ALA A 140 -1.32 -11.41 14.06
CA ALA A 140 -1.29 -12.29 15.23
C ALA A 140 -2.69 -12.59 15.81
N LYS A 141 -3.73 -11.81 15.46
CA LYS A 141 -5.13 -12.06 15.82
C LYS A 141 -5.84 -12.97 14.81
N GLU A 142 -5.55 -12.80 13.52
CA GLU A 142 -6.09 -13.66 12.45
C GLU A 142 -5.68 -15.13 12.62
N THR A 143 -4.48 -15.38 13.16
CA THR A 143 -4.01 -16.73 13.51
C THR A 143 -4.71 -17.34 14.72
N LYS A 144 -5.29 -16.55 15.63
CA LYS A 144 -5.98 -17.09 16.83
C LYS A 144 -7.47 -17.41 16.60
N GLU A 145 -8.11 -16.75 15.64
CA GLU A 145 -9.50 -17.05 15.25
C GLU A 145 -9.58 -18.29 14.34
N SER A 146 -8.51 -18.61 13.59
CA SER A 146 -8.39 -19.87 12.84
C SER A 146 -8.12 -21.10 13.73
N ASP A 147 -7.58 -20.90 14.93
CA ASP A 147 -7.13 -21.97 15.83
C ASP A 147 -8.25 -22.65 16.64
N GLN A 148 -9.53 -22.24 16.51
CA GLN A 148 -10.66 -22.97 17.12
C GLN A 148 -11.19 -24.12 16.24
N LYS A 149 -10.68 -24.29 15.01
CA LYS A 149 -10.97 -25.45 14.15
C LYS A 149 -9.70 -26.00 13.51
N SER A 150 -8.82 -26.59 14.31
CA SER A 150 -8.05 -27.77 13.88
C SER A 150 -7.13 -28.25 15.01
N GLU A 151 -7.01 -29.57 15.10
CA GLU A 151 -6.17 -30.25 16.08
C GLU A 151 -4.68 -29.93 15.89
N LYS A 152 -3.99 -29.96 17.02
CA LYS A 152 -2.56 -29.68 17.24
C LYS A 152 -1.64 -30.34 16.22
N ILE A 153 -0.75 -29.55 15.61
CA ILE A 153 0.55 -30.00 15.10
C ILE A 153 1.64 -29.07 15.67
N PRO A 154 2.79 -29.57 16.17
CA PRO A 154 3.70 -28.79 16.98
C PRO A 154 4.49 -27.76 16.16
N ARG A 155 4.74 -26.60 16.78
CA ARG A 155 5.66 -25.56 16.29
C ARG A 155 7.00 -26.16 15.89
N ARG A 156 7.52 -25.77 14.72
CA ARG A 156 8.95 -25.90 14.43
C ARG A 156 9.57 -24.56 14.06
N GLU A 157 10.75 -24.42 14.62
CA GLU A 157 11.65 -23.29 14.64
C GLU A 157 12.05 -22.84 13.24
N THR A 158 12.51 -21.59 13.18
CA THR A 158 13.12 -20.93 12.03
C THR A 158 14.06 -21.84 11.24
N SER A 159 13.63 -22.31 10.08
CA SER A 159 14.50 -22.91 9.06
C SER A 159 14.19 -22.31 7.69
N LYS A 160 15.25 -22.09 6.90
CA LYS A 160 15.31 -21.50 5.55
C LYS A 160 14.12 -21.85 4.63
N PRO A 161 13.74 -20.95 3.70
CA PRO A 161 12.60 -21.17 2.81
C PRO A 161 12.80 -22.46 2.03
N THR A 162 11.83 -23.36 2.13
CA THR A 162 11.77 -24.58 1.34
C THR A 162 11.30 -24.15 -0.05
N ILE A 163 12.07 -24.41 -1.10
CA ILE A 163 11.63 -24.15 -2.48
C ILE A 163 10.44 -25.08 -2.74
N VAL A 164 9.25 -24.49 -2.77
CA VAL A 164 8.02 -25.19 -3.17
C VAL A 164 8.10 -25.32 -4.69
N LYS A 165 8.00 -26.54 -5.21
CA LYS A 165 8.02 -26.84 -6.64
C LYS A 165 6.67 -27.43 -7.03
N SER A 166 6.03 -26.86 -8.03
CA SER A 166 4.70 -27.21 -8.52
C SER A 166 4.75 -27.94 -9.87
N ASP A 167 3.57 -28.31 -10.39
CA ASP A 167 3.42 -28.89 -11.72
C ASP A 167 3.76 -27.92 -12.84
N VAL A 168 3.49 -26.62 -12.67
CA VAL A 168 3.80 -25.60 -13.70
C VAL A 168 5.31 -25.33 -13.84
N ASP A 169 6.12 -25.65 -12.81
CA ASP A 169 7.58 -25.61 -12.87
C ASP A 169 8.18 -26.73 -13.76
N GLU A 170 7.37 -27.70 -14.16
CA GLU A 170 7.76 -28.79 -15.06
C GLU A 170 7.22 -28.55 -16.47
N LEU A 171 8.05 -27.92 -17.31
CA LEU A 171 7.64 -27.54 -18.66
C LEU A 171 7.17 -28.77 -19.49
N PRO A 172 6.07 -28.65 -20.24
CA PRO A 172 5.62 -29.70 -21.13
C PRO A 172 6.66 -29.97 -22.22
N GLN A 173 6.75 -31.22 -22.68
CA GLN A 173 7.64 -31.58 -23.79
C GLN A 173 7.15 -31.09 -25.17
N VAL A 174 5.97 -30.48 -25.23
CA VAL A 174 5.43 -29.91 -26.46
C VAL A 174 6.17 -28.60 -26.74
N GLN A 175 6.71 -28.47 -27.95
CA GLN A 175 7.34 -27.25 -28.42
C GLN A 175 6.65 -26.77 -29.69
N ALA A 176 6.16 -25.53 -29.67
CA ALA A 176 5.65 -24.86 -30.84
C ALA A 176 6.79 -24.56 -31.84
N LYS A 177 6.45 -24.42 -33.12
CA LYS A 177 7.43 -24.05 -34.13
C LYS A 177 8.01 -22.66 -33.81
N PRO A 178 9.33 -22.45 -33.94
CA PRO A 178 9.93 -21.15 -33.68
C PRO A 178 9.29 -20.04 -34.50
N ASN A 179 8.91 -18.95 -33.83
CA ASN A 179 8.36 -17.75 -34.44
C ASN A 179 9.35 -16.59 -34.29
N LYS A 180 10.14 -16.33 -35.34
CA LYS A 180 11.18 -15.29 -35.33
C LYS A 180 10.66 -13.88 -35.11
N ASN A 181 9.36 -13.66 -35.33
CA ASN A 181 8.71 -12.36 -35.18
C ASN A 181 7.88 -12.28 -33.89
N ALA A 182 8.17 -13.16 -32.92
CA ALA A 182 7.60 -13.11 -31.58
C ALA A 182 8.57 -12.42 -30.63
N TYR A 183 8.10 -11.38 -29.94
CA TYR A 183 8.87 -10.57 -29.00
C TYR A 183 8.18 -10.54 -27.65
N ALA A 184 8.96 -10.59 -26.57
CA ALA A 184 8.41 -10.50 -25.23
C ALA A 184 9.21 -9.61 -24.27
N ILE A 185 8.49 -8.92 -23.39
CA ILE A 185 9.03 -8.28 -22.20
C ILE A 185 8.38 -8.95 -20.99
N VAL A 186 9.18 -9.58 -20.14
CA VAL A 186 8.72 -10.31 -18.95
C VAL A 186 9.32 -9.64 -17.72
N ILE A 187 8.49 -9.17 -16.80
CA ILE A 187 8.90 -8.38 -15.64
C ILE A 187 8.40 -9.04 -14.37
N GLY A 188 9.28 -9.28 -13.41
CA GLY A 188 8.95 -9.85 -12.10
C GLY A 188 9.68 -9.13 -10.98
N ILE A 189 8.94 -8.56 -10.03
CA ILE A 189 9.54 -7.77 -8.94
C ILE A 189 8.99 -8.26 -7.61
N GLU A 190 9.74 -9.14 -6.94
CA GLU A 190 9.38 -9.62 -5.60
C GLU A 190 9.79 -8.62 -4.52
N GLU A 191 11.03 -8.14 -4.56
CA GLU A 191 11.57 -7.20 -3.58
C GLU A 191 11.77 -5.81 -4.19
N TYR A 192 11.51 -4.77 -3.40
CA TYR A 192 11.58 -3.37 -3.82
C TYR A 192 12.64 -2.62 -3.01
N ARG A 193 13.33 -1.67 -3.64
CA ARG A 193 14.36 -0.84 -2.99
C ARG A 193 13.82 -0.10 -1.76
N GLN A 194 12.58 0.35 -1.84
CA GLN A 194 11.86 1.07 -0.79
C GLN A 194 11.44 0.16 0.38
N LYS A 195 11.79 -1.13 0.34
CA LYS A 195 11.37 -2.16 1.32
C LYS A 195 9.84 -2.21 1.45
N LEU A 196 9.16 -2.13 0.31
CA LEU A 196 7.74 -2.42 0.21
C LEU A 196 7.49 -3.88 0.62
N PRO A 197 6.24 -4.24 1.00
CA PRO A 197 5.87 -5.65 1.13
C PRO A 197 6.29 -6.43 -0.11
N LYS A 198 6.75 -7.66 0.07
CA LYS A 198 7.11 -8.52 -1.06
C LYS A 198 5.89 -8.75 -1.93
N ALA A 199 6.08 -8.78 -3.24
CA ALA A 199 5.12 -9.40 -4.15
C ALA A 199 5.54 -10.86 -4.29
N ASP A 200 5.02 -11.69 -3.40
CA ASP A 200 5.45 -13.09 -3.27
C ASP A 200 5.42 -13.80 -4.62
N TYR A 201 6.49 -14.54 -4.92
CA TYR A 201 6.68 -15.33 -6.13
C TYR A 201 6.84 -14.56 -7.45
N ALA A 202 6.69 -13.23 -7.47
CA ALA A 202 6.70 -12.45 -8.72
C ALA A 202 7.99 -12.61 -9.55
N ASP A 203 9.13 -12.76 -8.88
CA ASP A 203 10.43 -13.02 -9.53
C ASP A 203 10.49 -14.44 -10.14
N ASN A 204 9.97 -15.45 -9.43
CA ASN A 204 9.86 -16.82 -9.93
C ASN A 204 8.88 -16.92 -11.10
N ASP A 205 7.72 -16.28 -10.97
CA ASP A 205 6.66 -16.22 -11.97
C ASP A 205 7.15 -15.62 -13.30
N ALA A 206 7.95 -14.56 -13.24
CA ALA A 206 8.58 -14.00 -14.43
C ALA A 206 9.60 -14.96 -15.07
N ARG A 207 10.40 -15.67 -14.26
CA ARG A 207 11.35 -16.65 -14.81
C ARG A 207 10.62 -17.80 -15.49
N ILE A 208 9.64 -18.41 -14.84
CA ILE A 208 8.91 -19.53 -15.43
C ILE A 208 8.15 -19.10 -16.69
N MET A 209 7.54 -17.92 -16.71
CA MET A 209 6.89 -17.37 -17.91
C MET A 209 7.87 -17.20 -19.08
N ALA A 210 9.08 -16.69 -18.82
CA ALA A 210 10.12 -16.60 -19.85
C ALA A 210 10.56 -17.98 -20.38
N GLU A 211 10.61 -18.99 -19.51
CA GLU A 211 10.87 -20.37 -19.92
C GLU A 211 9.75 -20.95 -20.78
N TYR A 212 8.48 -20.74 -20.45
CA TYR A 212 7.36 -21.15 -21.29
C TYR A 212 7.42 -20.49 -22.67
N LEU A 213 7.66 -19.17 -22.73
CA LEU A 213 7.73 -18.44 -23.99
C LEU A 213 8.82 -19.02 -24.92
N THR A 214 10.00 -19.26 -24.38
CA THR A 214 11.17 -19.71 -25.15
C THR A 214 11.15 -21.21 -25.45
N LYS A 215 10.93 -22.05 -24.44
CA LYS A 215 11.06 -23.51 -24.55
C LYS A 215 9.79 -24.19 -25.07
N VAL A 216 8.61 -23.62 -24.81
CA VAL A 216 7.30 -24.23 -25.16
C VAL A 216 6.64 -23.49 -26.32
N MET A 217 6.62 -22.15 -26.30
CA MET A 217 5.84 -21.34 -27.25
C MET A 217 6.64 -20.86 -28.49
N GLY A 218 7.93 -21.19 -28.56
CA GLY A 218 8.76 -20.96 -29.74
C GLY A 218 9.22 -19.51 -29.93
N TYR A 219 9.27 -18.70 -28.86
CA TYR A 219 9.87 -17.37 -28.91
C TYR A 219 11.40 -17.51 -28.97
N PRO A 220 12.11 -16.80 -29.86
CA PRO A 220 13.56 -16.75 -29.84
C PRO A 220 14.07 -16.12 -28.54
N GLU A 221 15.12 -16.70 -27.93
CA GLU A 221 15.66 -16.20 -26.67
C GLU A 221 16.14 -14.74 -26.79
N GLU A 222 16.72 -14.37 -27.93
CA GLU A 222 17.16 -13.00 -28.23
C GLU A 222 16.01 -11.98 -28.29
N ASN A 223 14.77 -12.46 -28.45
CA ASN A 223 13.56 -11.64 -28.51
C ASN A 223 12.78 -11.64 -27.18
N VAL A 224 13.27 -12.31 -26.14
CA VAL A 224 12.63 -12.33 -24.81
C VAL A 224 13.51 -11.58 -23.81
N VAL A 225 13.05 -10.40 -23.39
CA VAL A 225 13.72 -9.62 -22.35
C VAL A 225 13.08 -9.94 -21.01
N THR A 226 13.88 -10.42 -20.06
CA THR A 226 13.44 -10.68 -18.68
C THR A 226 14.05 -9.65 -17.73
N LEU A 227 13.21 -8.90 -17.01
CA LEU A 227 13.61 -7.89 -16.03
C LEU A 227 13.18 -8.33 -14.63
N THR A 228 14.15 -8.53 -13.74
CA THR A 228 13.89 -8.95 -12.36
C THR A 228 14.72 -8.15 -11.36
N GLY A 229 14.19 -8.02 -10.13
CA GLY A 229 14.88 -7.34 -9.03
C GLY A 229 15.42 -5.97 -9.43
N GLU A 230 16.71 -5.72 -9.16
CA GLU A 230 17.33 -4.42 -9.44
C GLU A 230 17.41 -4.03 -10.93
N HIS A 231 17.24 -4.99 -11.84
CA HIS A 231 17.19 -4.77 -13.29
C HIS A 231 15.80 -4.40 -13.81
N ALA A 232 14.83 -4.22 -12.90
CA ALA A 232 13.47 -3.81 -13.20
C ALA A 232 13.18 -2.38 -12.71
N ALA A 233 14.17 -1.49 -12.78
CA ALA A 233 13.99 -0.08 -12.42
C ALA A 233 13.17 0.68 -13.49
N LYS A 234 12.67 1.87 -13.15
CA LYS A 234 11.89 2.70 -14.09
C LYS A 234 12.66 3.00 -15.38
N SER A 235 13.98 3.17 -15.30
CA SER A 235 14.85 3.35 -16.47
C SER A 235 14.88 2.12 -17.38
N ASP A 236 14.84 0.91 -16.82
CA ASP A 236 14.83 -0.33 -17.58
C ASP A 236 13.49 -0.52 -18.29
N PHE A 237 12.37 -0.18 -17.63
CA PHE A 237 11.06 -0.16 -18.27
C PHE A 237 11.08 0.77 -19.49
N GLN A 238 11.59 1.99 -19.33
CA GLN A 238 11.68 2.94 -20.44
C GLN A 238 12.60 2.44 -21.55
N LYS A 239 13.76 1.85 -21.21
CA LYS A 239 14.70 1.29 -22.17
C LYS A 239 14.06 0.17 -23.00
N TYR A 240 13.46 -0.81 -22.35
CA TYR A 240 13.00 -2.00 -23.05
C TYR A 240 11.62 -1.84 -23.68
N ILE A 241 10.67 -1.23 -22.97
CA ILE A 241 9.30 -1.04 -23.47
C ILE A 241 9.27 0.05 -24.56
N GLU A 242 10.04 1.14 -24.41
CA GLU A 242 9.92 2.29 -25.33
C GLU A 242 11.00 2.37 -26.40
N LYS A 243 12.17 1.77 -26.19
CA LYS A 243 13.27 1.81 -27.16
C LYS A 243 13.50 0.46 -27.80
N TRP A 244 13.70 -0.58 -26.99
CA TRP A 244 13.98 -1.91 -27.53
C TRP A 244 12.81 -2.44 -28.36
N LEU A 245 11.58 -2.42 -27.86
CA LEU A 245 10.42 -2.85 -28.66
C LEU A 245 10.28 -2.03 -29.95
N SER A 246 10.37 -0.70 -29.87
CA SER A 246 10.25 0.15 -31.07
C SER A 246 11.37 -0.05 -32.10
N ASN A 247 12.55 -0.51 -31.67
CA ASN A 247 13.68 -0.74 -32.56
C ASN A 247 13.70 -2.15 -33.16
N ASN A 248 13.06 -3.13 -32.52
CA ASN A 248 13.17 -4.55 -32.90
C ASN A 248 11.87 -5.13 -33.45
N VAL A 249 10.70 -4.63 -33.03
CA VAL A 249 9.41 -5.17 -33.48
C VAL A 249 9.15 -4.77 -34.92
N GLU A 250 9.13 -5.77 -35.80
CA GLU A 250 8.84 -5.60 -37.22
C GLU A 250 7.34 -5.68 -37.51
N LYS A 251 6.94 -5.36 -38.74
CA LYS A 251 5.56 -5.53 -39.20
C LYS A 251 5.15 -7.00 -39.12
N ASP A 252 3.88 -7.23 -38.80
CA ASP A 252 3.27 -8.57 -38.69
C ASP A 252 3.80 -9.42 -37.51
N SER A 253 4.57 -8.82 -36.61
CA SER A 253 5.07 -9.44 -35.37
C SER A 253 3.98 -9.62 -34.30
N SER A 254 4.22 -10.52 -33.36
CA SER A 254 3.45 -10.68 -32.12
C SER A 254 4.26 -10.18 -30.93
N VAL A 255 3.64 -9.39 -30.04
CA VAL A 255 4.29 -8.86 -28.83
C VAL A 255 3.57 -9.38 -27.59
N PHE A 256 4.33 -9.89 -26.64
CA PHE A 256 3.84 -10.36 -25.34
C PHE A 256 4.48 -9.56 -24.21
N VAL A 257 3.68 -8.93 -23.35
CA VAL A 257 4.17 -8.20 -22.18
C VAL A 257 3.59 -8.85 -20.94
N TYR A 258 4.45 -9.31 -20.05
CA TYR A 258 4.06 -9.88 -18.78
C TYR A 258 4.65 -9.06 -17.63
N TYR A 259 3.81 -8.75 -16.65
CA TYR A 259 4.21 -8.07 -15.43
C TYR A 259 3.66 -8.78 -14.21
N SER A 260 4.54 -9.17 -13.29
CA SER A 260 4.21 -9.62 -11.95
C SER A 260 4.87 -8.72 -10.90
N GLY A 261 4.06 -8.21 -9.96
CA GLY A 261 4.49 -7.25 -8.95
C GLY A 261 3.38 -6.29 -8.51
N HIS A 262 3.72 -5.26 -7.74
CA HIS A 262 2.79 -4.24 -7.27
C HIS A 262 2.32 -3.29 -8.37
N GLY A 263 1.00 -3.12 -8.43
CA GLY A 263 0.37 -1.97 -9.08
C GLY A 263 0.01 -0.92 -8.03
N ALA A 264 -0.06 0.35 -8.44
CA ALA A 264 -0.53 1.41 -7.57
C ALA A 264 -1.42 2.40 -8.33
N PRO A 265 -2.65 2.66 -7.86
CA PRO A 265 -3.47 3.75 -8.37
C PRO A 265 -3.03 5.09 -7.76
N ASN A 266 -3.18 6.14 -8.54
CA ASN A 266 -3.17 7.50 -8.06
C ASN A 266 -4.60 7.89 -7.63
N PRO A 267 -4.86 8.12 -6.34
CA PRO A 267 -6.21 8.41 -5.85
C PRO A 267 -6.74 9.78 -6.30
N LYS A 268 -5.86 10.70 -6.74
CA LYS A 268 -6.25 12.05 -7.19
C LYS A 268 -6.67 12.05 -8.66
N THR A 269 -5.89 11.40 -9.52
CA THR A 269 -6.13 11.40 -10.98
C THR A 269 -6.91 10.18 -11.45
N GLY A 270 -6.92 9.11 -10.66
CA GLY A 270 -7.44 7.81 -11.04
C GLY A 270 -6.56 7.04 -12.02
N ASP A 271 -5.35 7.52 -12.28
CA ASP A 271 -4.39 6.82 -13.13
C ASP A 271 -3.79 5.61 -12.41
N ALA A 272 -3.56 4.53 -13.14
CA ALA A 272 -2.91 3.33 -12.61
C ALA A 272 -1.46 3.22 -13.12
N TYR A 273 -0.60 2.70 -12.25
CA TYR A 273 0.84 2.61 -12.48
C TYR A 273 1.33 1.21 -12.14
N LEU A 274 2.28 0.70 -12.91
CA LEU A 274 3.14 -0.40 -12.49
C LEU A 274 4.22 0.18 -11.56
N VAL A 275 4.55 -0.52 -10.48
CA VAL A 275 5.61 -0.10 -9.55
C VAL A 275 6.92 -0.76 -9.98
N PRO A 276 7.93 0.01 -10.45
CA PRO A 276 9.25 -0.52 -10.75
C PRO A 276 10.02 -0.86 -9.45
N TYR A 277 11.18 -1.52 -9.57
CA TYR A 277 12.01 -1.88 -8.42
C TYR A 277 12.38 -0.69 -7.52
N ASP A 278 12.61 0.46 -8.14
CA ASP A 278 12.91 1.73 -7.50
C ASP A 278 11.68 2.65 -7.36
N GLY A 279 10.48 2.10 -7.54
CA GLY A 279 9.21 2.79 -7.39
C GLY A 279 8.82 3.03 -5.93
N ASP A 280 8.29 4.22 -5.64
CA ASP A 280 7.70 4.57 -4.35
C ASP A 280 6.22 4.91 -4.57
N PRO A 281 5.29 4.06 -4.08
CA PRO A 281 3.86 4.34 -4.20
C PRO A 281 3.41 5.68 -3.58
N SER A 282 4.20 6.25 -2.65
CA SER A 282 3.94 7.58 -2.07
C SER A 282 4.19 8.72 -3.07
N PHE A 283 5.05 8.47 -4.07
CA PHE A 283 5.40 9.38 -5.16
C PHE A 283 5.15 8.68 -6.50
N ILE A 284 3.98 8.05 -6.63
CA ILE A 284 3.69 7.14 -7.74
C ILE A 284 3.68 7.86 -9.10
N GLU A 285 3.34 9.16 -9.12
CA GLU A 285 3.39 9.97 -10.35
C GLU A 285 4.83 10.09 -10.89
N GLU A 286 5.80 10.31 -9.99
CA GLU A 286 7.20 10.54 -10.33
C GLU A 286 7.98 9.23 -10.49
N THR A 287 7.65 8.20 -9.70
CA THR A 287 8.45 6.98 -9.59
C THR A 287 7.79 5.74 -10.20
N GLY A 288 6.47 5.76 -10.41
CA GLY A 288 5.75 4.69 -11.10
C GLY A 288 5.92 4.72 -12.61
N TYR A 289 5.58 3.63 -13.28
CA TYR A 289 5.43 3.57 -14.73
C TYR A 289 3.93 3.59 -15.11
N PRO A 290 3.41 4.68 -15.69
CA PRO A 290 1.97 4.81 -15.94
C PRO A 290 1.46 3.76 -16.94
N LEU A 291 0.36 3.08 -16.63
CA LEU A 291 -0.26 2.12 -17.54
C LEU A 291 -0.74 2.78 -18.85
N LYS A 292 -1.28 4.00 -18.77
CA LYS A 292 -1.62 4.78 -19.98
C LYS A 292 -0.41 4.98 -20.90
N ARG A 293 0.78 5.15 -20.32
CA ARG A 293 2.03 5.30 -21.07
C ARG A 293 2.47 3.97 -21.68
N LEU A 294 2.35 2.85 -20.95
CA LEU A 294 2.59 1.50 -21.47
C LEU A 294 1.77 1.28 -22.75
N TYR A 295 0.45 1.40 -22.63
CA TYR A 295 -0.46 1.12 -23.74
C TYR A 295 -0.24 2.06 -24.93
N ALA A 296 -0.04 3.36 -24.69
CA ALA A 296 0.24 4.32 -25.76
C ALA A 296 1.57 4.06 -26.49
N LYS A 297 2.51 3.35 -25.86
CA LYS A 297 3.78 2.94 -26.49
C LYS A 297 3.61 1.65 -27.28
N LEU A 298 2.87 0.70 -26.73
CA LEU A 298 2.54 -0.57 -27.40
C LEU A 298 1.70 -0.32 -28.66
N ASP A 299 0.71 0.56 -28.61
CA ASP A 299 -0.17 0.84 -29.76
C ASP A 299 0.56 1.41 -30.99
N LYS A 300 1.69 2.07 -30.76
CA LYS A 300 2.57 2.60 -31.82
C LYS A 300 3.42 1.54 -32.51
N LEU A 301 3.48 0.33 -31.98
CA LEU A 301 4.26 -0.75 -32.59
C LEU A 301 3.57 -1.24 -33.88
N PRO A 302 4.35 -1.63 -34.90
CA PRO A 302 3.82 -2.20 -36.14
C PRO A 302 3.36 -3.66 -36.00
N ALA A 303 3.26 -4.17 -34.76
CA ALA A 303 2.84 -5.52 -34.45
C ALA A 303 1.41 -5.81 -34.93
N ARG A 304 1.17 -7.05 -35.37
CA ARG A 304 -0.16 -7.54 -35.72
C ARG A 304 -1.02 -7.73 -34.47
N GLU A 305 -0.41 -8.26 -33.41
CA GLU A 305 -1.09 -8.56 -32.15
C GLU A 305 -0.18 -8.26 -30.95
N ILE A 306 -0.79 -7.78 -29.88
CA ILE A 306 -0.12 -7.46 -28.62
C ILE A 306 -0.95 -8.03 -27.47
N ILE A 307 -0.34 -8.86 -26.65
CA ILE A 307 -0.95 -9.42 -25.45
C ILE A 307 -0.24 -8.81 -24.24
N VAL A 308 -1.00 -8.25 -23.30
CA VAL A 308 -0.49 -7.72 -22.05
C VAL A 308 -1.11 -8.49 -20.89
N ILE A 309 -0.27 -9.15 -20.09
CA ILE A 309 -0.62 -9.85 -18.88
C ILE A 309 -0.19 -9.03 -17.67
N LEU A 310 -1.13 -8.73 -16.80
CA LEU A 310 -0.90 -8.00 -15.55
C LEU A 310 -1.26 -8.90 -14.36
N ASP A 311 -0.26 -9.59 -13.83
CA ASP A 311 -0.35 -10.31 -12.55
C ASP A 311 0.02 -9.37 -11.39
N SER A 312 -0.79 -8.32 -11.23
CA SER A 312 -0.53 -7.28 -10.26
C SER A 312 -1.72 -6.89 -9.41
N CYS A 313 -1.43 -6.61 -8.15
CA CYS A 313 -2.37 -6.01 -7.21
C CYS A 313 -2.43 -4.50 -7.46
N PHE A 314 -3.56 -3.95 -7.91
CA PHE A 314 -3.79 -2.50 -7.97
C PHE A 314 -4.45 -1.95 -6.69
N SER A 315 -4.17 -2.55 -5.54
CA SER A 315 -4.58 -1.96 -4.27
C SER A 315 -3.74 -0.73 -3.99
N GLY A 316 -4.39 0.43 -3.80
CA GLY A 316 -3.76 1.64 -3.27
C GLY A 316 -2.78 1.25 -2.16
N ALA A 317 -1.51 1.59 -2.33
CA ALA A 317 -0.50 1.20 -1.38
C ALA A 317 -0.89 1.67 0.03
N GLY A 318 -1.02 0.73 0.95
CA GLY A 318 -1.28 1.00 2.36
C GLY A 318 -2.76 1.03 2.75
N GLY A 319 -3.32 -0.15 2.97
CA GLY A 319 -4.52 -0.33 3.79
C GLY A 319 -5.74 -0.75 3.00
N ARG A 320 -6.23 -1.95 3.35
CA ARG A 320 -7.54 -2.54 2.99
C ARG A 320 -8.51 -1.50 2.45
N SER A 321 -9.03 -1.75 1.24
CA SER A 321 -10.24 -1.16 0.68
C SER A 321 -11.04 -0.31 1.68
N VAL A 322 -10.64 0.95 1.81
CA VAL A 322 -11.55 2.01 2.24
C VAL A 322 -11.66 2.90 1.03
N LEU A 323 -12.35 2.36 0.04
CA LEU A 323 -13.37 3.18 -0.57
C LEU A 323 -14.09 3.87 0.56
N ALA A 324 -13.87 5.19 0.68
CA ALA A 324 -14.70 6.04 1.49
C ALA A 324 -16.14 5.57 1.28
N LYS A 325 -16.95 5.46 2.33
CA LYS A 325 -18.36 5.07 2.17
C LYS A 325 -18.99 6.07 1.18
N GLY A 326 -19.10 5.70 -0.10
CA GLY A 326 -19.46 6.58 -1.23
C GLY A 326 -18.42 6.81 -2.34
N ALA A 327 -17.13 6.50 -2.16
CA ALA A 327 -16.15 6.45 -3.23
C ALA A 327 -16.30 5.12 -3.97
N ARG A 328 -16.46 5.17 -5.29
CA ARG A 328 -16.52 3.97 -6.12
C ARG A 328 -15.10 3.41 -6.24
N PRO A 329 -14.92 2.07 -6.25
CA PRO A 329 -13.70 1.52 -6.81
C PRO A 329 -13.58 2.15 -8.19
N LEU A 330 -12.44 2.75 -8.47
CA LEU A 330 -12.11 3.06 -9.85
C LEU A 330 -11.90 1.71 -10.51
N VAL A 331 -13.02 1.14 -10.94
CA VAL A 331 -13.17 0.57 -12.27
C VAL A 331 -12.10 1.28 -13.10
N MET A 332 -11.14 0.54 -13.67
CA MET A 332 -10.70 0.97 -14.99
C MET A 332 -12.02 1.12 -15.74
N ASN A 333 -12.54 2.35 -15.84
CA ASN A 333 -13.65 2.65 -16.71
C ASN A 333 -13.10 2.36 -18.11
N MET A 334 -13.07 1.07 -18.45
CA MET A 334 -13.03 0.57 -19.80
C MET A 334 -14.26 1.12 -20.55
N ASP A 335 -15.28 1.58 -19.82
CA ASP A 335 -16.40 2.40 -20.32
C ASP A 335 -15.97 3.72 -20.97
N LYS A 336 -14.79 4.26 -20.62
CA LYS A 336 -14.08 5.22 -21.47
C LYS A 336 -12.96 4.46 -22.15
N GLN A 337 -13.29 3.79 -23.26
CA GLN A 337 -12.34 3.23 -24.23
C GLN A 337 -11.11 4.14 -24.32
N VAL A 338 -10.01 3.75 -23.67
CA VAL A 338 -8.75 4.51 -23.76
C VAL A 338 -8.05 4.19 -25.08
N PHE A 339 -8.48 3.14 -25.80
CA PHE A 339 -7.87 2.67 -27.04
C PHE A 339 -8.91 2.21 -28.06
N HIS A 340 -8.67 2.54 -29.33
CA HIS A 340 -9.40 2.09 -30.52
C HIS A 340 -8.57 1.05 -31.29
N SER A 341 -7.80 0.20 -30.60
CA SER A 341 -6.87 -0.71 -31.25
C SER A 341 -7.37 -2.15 -31.17
N ASP A 342 -7.82 -2.68 -32.31
CA ASP A 342 -8.30 -4.07 -32.45
C ASP A 342 -7.17 -5.12 -32.28
N ARG A 343 -5.95 -4.68 -31.96
CA ARG A 343 -4.72 -5.49 -31.91
C ARG A 343 -4.21 -5.76 -30.50
N ILE A 344 -4.73 -5.08 -29.48
CA ILE A 344 -4.22 -5.19 -28.10
C ILE A 344 -5.23 -5.92 -27.22
N ALA A 345 -4.83 -7.07 -26.67
CA ALA A 345 -5.55 -7.79 -25.63
C ALA A 345 -4.88 -7.58 -24.27
N ILE A 346 -5.66 -7.29 -23.24
CA ILE A 346 -5.17 -7.10 -21.86
C ILE A 346 -5.86 -8.12 -20.96
N LEU A 347 -5.07 -8.92 -20.24
CA LEU A 347 -5.53 -9.86 -19.24
C LEU A 347 -4.97 -9.44 -17.87
N SER A 348 -5.81 -9.44 -16.85
CA SER A 348 -5.49 -8.96 -15.50
C SER A 348 -5.88 -10.01 -14.47
N ALA A 349 -5.02 -10.24 -13.49
CA ALA A 349 -5.24 -11.19 -12.40
C ALA A 349 -6.43 -10.86 -11.50
N SER A 350 -6.80 -9.59 -11.42
CA SER A 350 -7.88 -9.13 -10.58
C SER A 350 -8.70 -8.04 -11.28
N SER A 351 -9.97 -7.92 -10.87
CA SER A 351 -10.76 -6.74 -11.22
C SER A 351 -10.20 -5.51 -10.49
N GLY A 352 -10.43 -4.30 -11.02
CA GLY A 352 -9.81 -3.06 -10.49
C GLY A 352 -10.10 -2.72 -9.02
N SER A 353 -10.94 -3.48 -8.32
CA SER A 353 -11.27 -3.34 -6.90
C SER A 353 -10.74 -4.47 -6.01
N GLN A 354 -10.04 -5.45 -6.59
CA GLN A 354 -9.61 -6.67 -5.93
C GLN A 354 -8.09 -6.75 -5.87
N ILE A 355 -7.60 -7.54 -4.91
CA ILE A 355 -6.19 -7.84 -4.71
C ILE A 355 -5.94 -9.17 -5.45
N SER A 356 -4.90 -9.27 -6.28
CA SER A 356 -4.49 -10.56 -6.82
C SER A 356 -3.92 -11.42 -5.69
N SER A 357 -4.25 -12.70 -5.67
CA SER A 357 -3.82 -13.62 -4.63
C SER A 357 -2.70 -14.52 -5.12
N THR A 358 -2.01 -15.16 -4.19
CA THR A 358 -1.01 -16.20 -4.45
C THR A 358 -1.59 -17.59 -4.25
N HIS A 359 -0.97 -18.58 -4.88
CA HIS A 359 -1.20 -20.00 -4.63
C HIS A 359 -0.03 -20.55 -3.80
N ASP A 360 0.07 -20.17 -2.52
CA ASP A 360 1.24 -20.41 -1.67
C ASP A 360 1.72 -21.88 -1.60
N LYS A 361 0.78 -22.83 -1.74
CA LYS A 361 1.07 -24.27 -1.76
C LYS A 361 1.86 -24.72 -3.00
N GLU A 362 1.76 -23.95 -4.08
CA GLU A 362 2.40 -24.22 -5.38
C GLU A 362 3.50 -23.20 -5.67
N GLY A 363 3.65 -22.13 -4.89
CA GLY A 363 4.77 -21.20 -5.00
C GLY A 363 4.68 -20.22 -6.17
N HIS A 364 3.46 -19.84 -6.57
CA HIS A 364 3.19 -18.94 -7.70
C HIS A 364 2.07 -17.93 -7.39
N GLY A 365 2.03 -16.82 -8.13
CA GLY A 365 0.85 -15.97 -8.27
C GLY A 365 -0.33 -16.77 -8.85
N LEU A 366 -1.56 -16.54 -8.36
CA LEU A 366 -2.72 -17.36 -8.75
C LEU A 366 -3.00 -17.26 -10.26
N PHE A 367 -2.79 -16.09 -10.87
CA PHE A 367 -2.99 -15.91 -12.31
C PHE A 367 -1.88 -16.57 -13.13
N THR A 368 -0.65 -16.59 -12.63
CA THR A 368 0.45 -17.22 -13.36
C THR A 368 0.39 -18.75 -13.28
N TYR A 369 -0.09 -19.27 -12.15
CA TYR A 369 -0.30 -20.70 -11.97
C TYR A 369 -1.35 -21.29 -12.94
N PHE A 370 -2.41 -20.55 -13.25
CA PHE A 370 -3.51 -21.00 -14.11
C PHE A 370 -3.42 -20.43 -15.53
#